data_AF-A0A1G6L979-F1
#
_entry.id   AF-A0A1G6L979-F1
#
_cell.length_a   1.000
_cell.length_b   1.000
_cell.length_c   1.000
_cell.angle_alpha   90.00
_cell.angle_beta   90.00
_cell.angle_gamma   90.00
#
_symmetry.space_group_name_H-M   'P 1'
#
loop_
_entity.id
_entity.type
_entity.pdbx_description
1 polymer ?
#
loop_
_entity_poly.entity_id
_entity_poly.type
_entity_poly.pdbx_seq_one_letter_code
_entity_poly.pdbx_strand_id
1 'polypeptide(L)'
;MKLSDELILLQASVTTEEDYGLGEIWQSIDEFMQEIEEVAEAILRMFLFMGAGFIFLIGLSYVFFSWIGAPRGQSKTEKKKFWIVNGYVLLGFLIVSVLIYVIPAAIIF
;
A
#
# COMPACT_ATOMS: atom_id res chain seq x y z
N MET A 1 35.77 21.90 25.61
CA MET A 1 35.03 20.64 25.82
C MET A 1 34.15 20.44 24.60
N LYS A 2 34.20 19.28 23.93
CA LYS A 2 33.48 19.07 22.67
C LYS A 2 32.05 18.62 22.98
N LEU A 3 31.07 19.08 22.21
CA LEU A 3 29.64 18.72 22.30
C LEU A 3 29.38 17.21 22.36
N SER A 4 30.29 16.40 21.80
CA SER A 4 30.26 14.93 21.88
C SER A 4 30.40 14.40 23.30
N ASP A 5 31.21 15.05 24.13
CA ASP A 5 31.53 14.58 25.48
C ASP A 5 30.35 14.88 26.44
N GLU A 6 29.61 15.96 26.18
CA GLU A 6 28.37 16.31 26.88
C GLU A 6 27.23 15.33 26.57
N LEU A 7 27.10 14.90 25.31
CA LEU A 7 26.09 13.92 24.88
C LEU A 7 26.31 12.54 25.51
N ILE A 8 27.57 12.10 25.62
CA ILE A 8 27.92 10.83 26.25
C ILE A 8 27.68 10.88 27.77
N LEU A 9 27.98 12.01 28.41
CA LEU A 9 27.69 12.24 29.84
C LEU A 9 26.18 12.26 30.13
N LEU A 10 25.39 12.88 29.25
CA LEU A 10 23.92 12.87 29.33
C LEU A 10 23.36 11.45 29.22
N GLN A 11 23.85 10.65 28.27
CA GLN A 11 23.43 9.26 28.11
C GLN A 11 23.86 8.37 29.29
N ALA A 12 25.02 8.64 29.90
CA ALA A 12 25.50 7.95 31.10
C ALA A 12 24.73 8.34 32.38
N SER A 13 24.22 9.58 32.46
CA SER A 13 23.40 10.01 33.61
C SER A 13 22.04 9.32 33.68
N VAL A 14 21.52 8.83 32.54
CA VAL A 14 20.27 8.04 32.48
C VAL A 14 20.39 6.69 33.20
N THR A 15 21.61 6.15 33.35
CA THR A 15 21.84 4.88 34.08
C THR A 15 22.00 5.02 35.60
N THR A 16 22.05 6.24 36.13
CA THR A 16 22.29 6.51 37.56
C THR A 16 21.16 7.36 38.14
N GLU A 17 20.16 6.68 38.73
CA GLU A 17 19.21 7.08 39.80
C GLU A 17 18.58 8.50 39.88
N GLU A 18 18.89 9.46 39.01
CA GLU A 18 18.21 10.77 38.95
C GLU A 18 17.65 10.99 37.54
N ASP A 19 16.41 10.55 37.34
CA ASP A 19 15.64 10.86 36.13
C ASP A 19 15.22 12.34 36.19
N TYR A 20 15.98 13.20 35.50
CA TYR A 20 15.69 14.64 35.35
C TYR A 20 14.52 14.93 34.38
N GLY A 21 13.53 14.03 34.30
CA GLY A 21 12.42 14.11 33.35
C GLY A 21 12.81 13.85 31.89
N LEU A 22 14.03 13.34 31.66
CA LEU A 22 14.51 13.00 30.32
C LEU A 22 13.86 11.71 29.84
N GLY A 23 13.53 10.77 30.73
CA GLY A 23 12.78 9.56 30.39
C GLY A 23 11.39 9.86 29.80
N GLU A 24 10.68 10.84 30.37
CA GLU A 24 9.37 11.28 29.87
C GLU A 24 9.47 11.94 28.48
N ILE A 25 10.55 12.69 28.23
CA ILE A 25 10.80 13.30 26.92
C ILE A 25 11.10 12.22 25.86
N TRP A 26 11.97 11.25 26.17
CA TRP A 26 12.27 10.16 25.23
C TRP A 26 11.06 9.26 24.95
N GLN A 27 10.24 8.97 25.97
CA GLN A 27 8.96 8.27 25.78
C GLN A 27 8.01 9.04 24.87
N SER A 28 7.87 10.37 25.05
CA SER A 28 7.02 11.19 24.19
C SER A 28 7.49 11.24 22.73
N ILE A 29 8.81 11.17 22.51
CA ILE A 29 9.40 11.13 21.16
C ILE A 29 9.14 9.77 20.52
N ASP A 30 9.30 8.67 21.26
CA ASP A 30 9.02 7.32 20.75
C ASP A 30 7.53 7.14 20.42
N GLU A 31 6.61 7.62 21.27
CA GLU A 31 5.16 7.61 21.01
C GLU A 31 4.81 8.42 19.75
N PHE A 32 5.40 9.60 19.58
CA PHE A 32 5.18 10.44 18.39
C PHE A 32 5.73 9.79 17.11
N MET A 33 6.89 9.13 17.19
CA MET A 33 7.47 8.41 16.04
C MET A 33 6.63 7.19 15.66
N GLN A 34 6.08 6.46 16.63
CA GLN A 34 5.12 5.37 16.37
C GLN A 34 3.85 5.89 15.70
N GLU A 35 3.29 7.01 16.16
CA GLU A 35 2.09 7.60 15.55
C GLU A 35 2.35 8.00 14.08
N ILE A 36 3.53 8.55 13.77
CA ILE A 36 3.93 8.84 12.38
C ILE A 36 4.03 7.57 11.54
N GLU A 37 4.62 6.50 12.08
CA GLU A 37 4.78 5.23 11.38
C GLU A 37 3.41 4.60 11.06
N GLU A 38 2.49 4.59 12.03
CA GLU A 38 1.12 4.10 11.82
C GLU A 38 0.37 4.91 10.76
N VAL A 39 0.51 6.25 10.78
CA VAL A 39 -0.12 7.11 9.77
C VAL A 39 0.48 6.88 8.39
N ALA A 40 1.80 6.75 8.29
CA ALA A 40 2.48 6.46 7.04
C ALA A 40 2.07 5.10 6.48
N GLU A 41 1.95 4.10 7.34
CA GLU A 41 1.47 2.76 6.99
C GLU A 41 0.03 2.81 6.46
N ALA A 42 -0.86 3.52 7.16
CA ALA A 42 -2.25 3.69 6.75
C ALA A 42 -2.38 4.41 5.40
N ILE A 43 -1.59 5.47 5.19
CA ILE A 43 -1.54 6.18 3.90
C ILE A 43 -1.08 5.23 2.80
N LEU A 44 -0.01 4.46 3.04
CA LEU A 44 0.53 3.54 2.04
C LEU A 44 -0.46 2.42 1.70
N ARG A 45 -1.13 1.83 2.70
CA ARG A 45 -2.24 0.88 2.51
C ARG A 45 -3.36 1.49 1.66
N MET A 46 -3.75 2.72 1.93
CA MET A 46 -4.79 3.42 1.18
C MET A 46 -4.39 3.64 -0.28
N PHE A 47 -3.16 4.08 -0.56
CA PHE A 47 -2.66 4.25 -1.92
C PHE A 47 -2.60 2.93 -2.70
N LEU A 48 -2.13 1.85 -2.08
CA LEU A 48 -2.10 0.52 -2.70
C LEU A 48 -3.52 0.02 -3.02
N PHE A 49 -4.45 0.19 -2.08
CA PHE A 49 -5.84 -0.20 -2.27
C PHE A 49 -6.49 0.63 -3.40
N MET A 50 -6.28 1.95 -3.40
CA MET A 50 -6.77 2.82 -4.46
C MET A 50 -6.16 2.48 -5.83
N GLY A 51 -4.86 2.22 -5.89
CA GLY A 51 -4.15 1.83 -7.11
C GLY A 51 -4.67 0.51 -7.68
N ALA A 52 -4.80 -0.50 -6.83
CA ALA A 52 -5.40 -1.79 -7.19
C ALA A 52 -6.83 -1.61 -7.71
N GLY A 53 -7.68 -0.91 -6.96
CA GLY A 53 -9.05 -0.60 -7.35
C GLY A 53 -9.13 0.14 -8.68
N PHE A 54 -8.24 1.10 -8.94
CA PHE A 54 -8.20 1.84 -10.19
C PHE A 54 -7.86 0.95 -11.39
N ILE A 55 -6.86 0.08 -11.26
CA ILE A 55 -6.51 -0.90 -12.32
C ILE A 55 -7.68 -1.86 -12.59
N PHE A 56 -8.37 -2.32 -11.54
CA PHE A 56 -9.56 -3.16 -11.71
C PHE A 56 -10.71 -2.42 -12.42
N LEU A 57 -10.94 -1.14 -12.09
CA LEU A 57 -11.93 -0.30 -12.75
C LEU A 57 -11.61 -0.06 -14.24
N ILE A 58 -10.32 0.05 -14.61
CA ILE A 58 -9.91 0.10 -16.02
C ILE A 58 -10.28 -1.21 -16.73
N GLY A 59 -10.02 -2.37 -16.10
CA GLY A 59 -10.40 -3.67 -16.64
C GLY A 59 -11.91 -3.82 -16.84
N LEU A 60 -12.71 -3.36 -15.89
CA LEU A 60 -14.17 -3.32 -16.00
C LEU A 60 -14.63 -2.39 -17.14
N SER A 61 -14.04 -1.20 -17.25
CA SER A 61 -14.34 -0.24 -18.30
C SER A 61 -14.04 -0.83 -19.68
N TYR A 62 -12.91 -1.52 -19.83
CA TYR A 62 -12.56 -2.24 -21.06
C TYR A 62 -13.63 -3.26 -21.44
N VAL A 63 -14.08 -4.11 -20.50
CA VAL A 63 -15.14 -5.10 -20.78
C VAL A 63 -16.45 -4.41 -21.14
N PHE A 64 -16.78 -3.30 -20.49
CA PHE A 64 -17.97 -2.52 -20.80
C PHE A 64 -17.95 -1.95 -22.23
N PHE A 65 -16.83 -1.36 -22.66
CA PHE A 65 -16.66 -0.87 -24.03
C PHE A 65 -16.66 -2.02 -25.05
N SER A 66 -16.00 -3.14 -24.74
CA SER A 66 -16.03 -4.35 -25.55
C SER A 66 -17.45 -4.91 -25.71
N TRP A 67 -18.29 -4.80 -24.68
CA TRP A 67 -19.70 -5.22 -24.79
C TRP A 67 -20.50 -4.34 -25.75
N ILE A 68 -20.29 -3.01 -25.72
CA ILE A 68 -20.91 -2.06 -26.65
C ILE A 68 -20.47 -2.35 -28.09
N GLY A 69 -19.17 -2.60 -28.28
CA GLY A 69 -18.57 -2.94 -29.58
C GLY A 69 -18.76 -4.39 -30.02
N ALA A 70 -19.52 -5.20 -29.27
CA ALA A 70 -19.64 -6.62 -29.54
C ALA A 70 -20.21 -6.88 -30.96
N PRO A 71 -19.59 -7.78 -31.75
CA PRO A 71 -19.96 -7.99 -33.14
C PRO A 71 -21.43 -8.44 -33.28
N ARG A 72 -22.24 -7.59 -33.92
CA ARG A 72 -23.64 -7.87 -34.26
C ARG A 72 -23.68 -8.58 -35.63
N GLY A 73 -24.31 -9.75 -35.68
CA GLY A 73 -24.43 -10.55 -36.91
C GLY A 73 -23.41 -11.68 -37.10
N GLN A 74 -22.39 -11.81 -36.24
CA GLN A 74 -21.44 -12.92 -36.28
C GLN A 74 -22.02 -14.26 -35.76
N SER A 75 -21.35 -15.35 -36.14
CA SER A 75 -21.74 -16.72 -35.76
C SER A 75 -21.69 -16.93 -34.24
N LYS A 76 -22.47 -17.89 -33.72
CA LYS A 76 -22.47 -18.22 -32.28
C LYS A 76 -21.05 -18.56 -31.77
N THR A 77 -20.24 -19.20 -32.60
CA THR A 77 -18.86 -19.59 -32.26
C THR A 77 -17.94 -18.39 -32.09
N GLU A 78 -18.03 -17.39 -32.98
CA GLU A 78 -17.21 -16.17 -32.89
C GLU A 78 -17.59 -15.32 -31.69
N LYS A 79 -18.89 -15.18 -31.42
CA LYS A 79 -19.37 -14.51 -30.20
C LYS A 79 -18.84 -15.18 -28.94
N LYS A 80 -18.84 -16.52 -28.89
CA LYS A 80 -18.28 -17.27 -27.76
C LYS A 80 -16.79 -17.00 -27.58
N LYS A 81 -16.00 -17.02 -28.66
CA LYS A 81 -14.57 -16.71 -28.62
C LYS A 81 -14.31 -15.28 -28.14
N PHE A 82 -15.10 -14.31 -28.62
CA PHE A 82 -15.02 -12.91 -28.18
C PHE A 82 -15.20 -12.76 -26.67
N TRP A 83 -16.21 -13.41 -26.10
CA TRP A 83 -16.45 -13.37 -24.65
C TRP A 83 -15.37 -14.10 -23.84
N ILE A 84 -14.83 -15.21 -24.36
CA ILE A 84 -13.71 -15.92 -23.72
C ILE A 84 -12.48 -15.02 -23.66
N VAL A 85 -12.14 -14.34 -24.75
CA VAL A 85 -10.98 -13.43 -24.80
C VAL A 85 -11.17 -12.26 -23.84
N ASN A 86 -12.34 -11.60 -23.85
CA ASN A 86 -12.62 -10.53 -22.89
C ASN A 86 -12.59 -11.02 -21.44
N GLY A 87 -13.03 -12.26 -21.19
CA GLY A 87 -12.93 -12.91 -19.88
C GLY A 87 -11.48 -13.06 -19.42
N TYR A 88 -10.58 -13.51 -20.30
CA TYR A 88 -9.15 -13.59 -19.98
C TYR A 88 -8.51 -12.22 -19.76
N VAL A 89 -8.92 -11.20 -20.52
CA VAL A 89 -8.44 -9.83 -20.31
C VAL A 89 -8.87 -9.33 -18.93
N LEU A 90 -10.13 -9.51 -18.55
CA LEU A 90 -10.63 -9.13 -17.22
C LEU A 90 -9.90 -9.89 -16.10
N LEU A 91 -9.68 -11.19 -16.28
CA LEU A 91 -8.91 -12.00 -15.35
C LEU A 91 -7.48 -11.47 -15.18
N GLY A 92 -6.84 -11.05 -16.28
CA GLY A 92 -5.53 -10.40 -16.25
C GLY A 92 -5.52 -9.13 -15.41
N PHE A 93 -6.50 -8.23 -15.62
CA PHE A 93 -6.64 -7.01 -14.81
C PHE A 93 -6.89 -7.33 -13.33
N LEU A 94 -7.73 -8.33 -13.04
CA LEU A 94 -7.97 -8.79 -11.66
C LEU A 94 -6.69 -9.29 -11.01
N ILE A 95 -5.91 -10.13 -11.69
CA ILE A 95 -4.65 -10.66 -11.17
C ILE A 95 -3.68 -9.50 -10.89
N VAL A 96 -3.49 -8.58 -11.83
CA VAL A 96 -2.59 -7.43 -11.65
C VAL A 96 -3.06 -6.55 -10.47
N SER A 97 -4.36 -6.27 -10.37
CA SER A 97 -4.93 -5.54 -9.24
C SER A 97 -4.63 -6.22 -7.90
N VAL A 98 -4.79 -7.54 -7.81
CA VAL A 98 -4.48 -8.30 -6.60
C VAL A 98 -2.99 -8.24 -6.29
N LEU A 99 -2.12 -8.42 -7.29
CA LEU A 99 -0.66 -8.38 -7.07
C LEU A 99 -0.17 -7.02 -6.59
N ILE A 100 -0.73 -5.91 -7.10
CA ILE A 100 -0.41 -4.55 -6.66
C ILE A 100 -0.70 -4.36 -5.18
N TYR A 101 -1.77 -4.98 -4.66
CA TYR A 101 -2.12 -4.86 -3.25
C TYR A 101 -1.38 -5.88 -2.38
N VAL A 102 -1.40 -7.16 -2.76
CA VAL A 102 -0.93 -8.27 -1.93
C VAL A 102 0.59 -8.31 -1.80
N ILE A 103 1.35 -8.02 -2.86
CA ILE A 103 2.82 -8.09 -2.80
C ILE A 103 3.37 -7.05 -1.81
N PRO A 104 3.05 -5.75 -1.92
CA PRO A 104 3.54 -4.78 -0.96
C PRO A 104 2.95 -5.04 0.42
N ALA A 105 1.69 -5.47 0.52
CA ALA A 105 1.08 -5.78 1.79
C ALA A 105 1.69 -6.98 2.53
N ALA A 106 2.38 -7.89 1.84
CA ALA A 106 3.07 -9.03 2.45
C ALA A 106 4.55 -8.75 2.77
N ILE A 107 5.12 -7.67 2.23
CA ILE A 107 6.52 -7.26 2.44
C ILE A 107 6.62 -6.14 3.47
N ILE A 108 5.66 -5.22 3.45
CA ILE A 108 5.67 -3.98 4.24
C ILE A 108 4.85 -4.13 5.52
N PHE A 109 3.80 -4.97 5.50
CA PHE A 109 2.87 -5.16 6.62
C PHE A 109 2.85 -6.63 7.07
#